data_AF-N0B9V2-F1
#
_entry.id   AF-N0B9V2-F1
#
_cell.length_a   1.000
_cell.length_b   1.000
_cell.length_c   1.000
_cell.angle_alpha   90.00
_cell.angle_beta   90.00
_cell.angle_gamma   90.00
#
_symmetry.space_group_name_H-M   'P 1'
#
loop_
_entity.id
_entity.type
_entity.pdbx_description
1 polymer ?
#
loop_
_entity_poly.entity_id
_entity_poly.type
_entity_poly.pdbx_seq_one_letter_code
_entity_poly.pdbx_strand_id
1 'polypeptide(L)'
;MSFELELVALFATFFLNLPFGYWRKNTKKFSLEWFLSIHLPVPFVFLMRIFSRAPLTHIPIFFLVFFSGQFLGGKIWERVGYSKCLVVDVVRQWKGVF
;
A
#
# COMPACT_ATOMS: atom_id res chain seq x y z
N MET A 1 -9.02 21.65 -10.45
CA MET A 1 -7.65 21.56 -9.92
C MET A 1 -7.56 20.71 -8.65
N SER A 2 -8.44 20.88 -7.65
CA SER A 2 -8.43 20.05 -6.42
C SER A 2 -8.77 18.57 -6.67
N PHE A 3 -9.78 18.29 -7.50
CA PHE A 3 -10.23 16.92 -7.78
C PHE A 3 -9.16 16.04 -8.46
N GLU A 4 -8.41 16.60 -9.41
CA GLU A 4 -7.29 15.89 -10.07
C GLU A 4 -6.20 15.49 -9.05
N LEU A 5 -5.85 16.39 -8.13
CA LEU A 5 -4.86 16.11 -7.08
C LEU A 5 -5.36 15.06 -6.09
N GLU A 6 -6.66 15.02 -5.82
CA GLU A 6 -7.29 14.00 -4.99
C GLU A 6 -7.25 12.63 -5.66
N LEU A 7 -7.58 12.52 -6.95
CA LEU A 7 -7.45 11.27 -7.70
C LEU A 7 -6.01 10.75 -7.67
N VAL A 8 -5.03 11.62 -7.94
CA VAL A 8 -3.61 11.28 -7.85
C VAL A 8 -3.25 10.79 -6.46
N ALA A 9 -3.75 11.44 -5.40
CA ALA A 9 -3.52 11.02 -4.02
C ALA A 9 -4.15 9.66 -3.70
N LEU A 10 -5.33 9.35 -4.23
CA LEU A 10 -5.98 8.05 -4.07
C LEU A 10 -5.20 6.94 -4.79
N PHE A 11 -4.79 7.17 -6.04
CA PHE A 11 -3.94 6.21 -6.76
C PHE A 11 -2.60 6.00 -6.04
N ALA A 12 -1.93 7.08 -5.63
CA ALA A 12 -0.70 7.01 -4.86
C ALA A 12 -0.89 6.23 -3.54
N THR A 13 -2.00 6.47 -2.83
CA THR A 13 -2.37 5.72 -1.63
C THR A 13 -2.51 4.23 -1.93
N PHE A 14 -3.21 3.87 -3.02
CA PHE A 14 -3.39 2.48 -3.41
C PHE A 14 -2.05 1.79 -3.71
N PHE A 15 -1.25 2.38 -4.62
CA PHE A 15 0.02 1.81 -5.04
C PHE A 15 1.07 1.77 -3.94
N LEU A 16 1.09 2.78 -3.05
CA LEU A 16 1.93 2.78 -1.87
C LEU A 16 1.58 1.59 -0.96
N ASN A 17 0.30 1.30 -0.76
CA ASN A 17 -0.14 0.23 0.15
C ASN A 17 0.01 -1.19 -0.41
N LEU A 18 0.24 -1.37 -1.71
CA LEU A 18 0.53 -2.70 -2.28
C LEU A 18 1.80 -3.34 -1.69
N PRO A 19 3.00 -2.72 -1.73
CA PRO A 19 4.20 -3.31 -1.15
C PRO A 19 4.12 -3.45 0.37
N PHE A 20 3.46 -2.53 1.09
CA PHE A 20 3.24 -2.67 2.54
C PHE A 20 2.28 -3.82 2.87
N GLY A 21 1.25 -4.03 2.07
CA GLY A 21 0.34 -5.16 2.18
C GLY A 21 1.03 -6.50 1.95
N TYR A 22 1.92 -6.52 0.95
CA TYR A 22 2.78 -7.66 0.63
C TYR A 22 3.72 -7.99 1.80
N TRP A 23 4.44 -6.99 2.30
CA TRP A 23 5.35 -7.12 3.43
C TRP A 23 4.64 -7.61 4.69
N ARG A 24 3.49 -7.02 5.02
CA ARG A 24 2.67 -7.40 6.18
C ARG A 24 2.34 -8.89 6.20
N LYS A 25 2.04 -9.49 5.05
CA LYS A 25 1.64 -10.90 4.95
C LYS A 25 2.78 -11.87 5.29
N ASN A 26 4.04 -11.49 5.04
CA ASN A 26 5.23 -12.29 5.38
C ASN A 26 5.68 -12.13 6.84
N THR A 27 5.09 -11.21 7.61
CA THR A 27 5.52 -10.91 8.99
C THR A 27 4.67 -11.64 10.03
N LYS A 28 5.26 -11.97 11.18
CA LYS A 28 4.52 -12.53 12.33
C LYS A 28 3.54 -11.48 12.85
N LYS A 29 2.25 -11.83 12.94
CA LYS A 29 1.22 -10.94 13.52
C LYS A 29 1.66 -10.45 14.91
N PHE A 30 1.39 -9.18 15.21
CA PHE A 30 1.79 -8.51 16.46
C PHE A 30 3.30 -8.36 16.71
N SER A 31 4.14 -8.65 15.72
CA SER A 31 5.55 -8.24 15.76
C SER A 31 5.71 -6.75 15.47
N LEU A 32 6.88 -6.19 15.80
CA LEU A 32 7.23 -4.82 15.45
C LEU A 32 7.21 -4.61 13.92
N GLU A 33 7.68 -5.59 13.14
CA GLU A 33 7.63 -5.53 11.68
C GLU A 33 6.18 -5.48 11.17
N TRP A 34 5.29 -6.29 11.73
CA TRP A 34 3.86 -6.25 11.37
C TRP A 34 3.23 -4.91 11.70
N PHE A 35 3.55 -4.35 12.88
CA PHE A 35 3.06 -3.03 13.28
C PHE A 35 3.54 -1.95 12.31
N LEU A 36 4.83 -1.94 11.97
CA LEU A 36 5.42 -0.99 11.02
C LEU A 36 4.81 -1.13 9.63
N SER A 37 4.59 -2.35 9.15
CA SER A 37 3.98 -2.59 7.84
C SER A 37 2.56 -2.03 7.69
N ILE A 38 1.86 -1.76 8.80
CA ILE A 38 0.52 -1.16 8.80
C ILE A 38 0.60 0.33 9.05
N HIS A 39 1.42 0.78 10.00
CA HIS A 39 1.40 2.17 10.46
C HIS A 39 2.33 3.08 9.68
N LEU A 40 3.42 2.58 9.09
CA LEU A 40 4.29 3.39 8.24
C LEU A 40 3.58 4.07 7.07
N PRO A 41 2.69 3.40 6.30
CA PRO A 41 1.98 4.07 5.20
C PRO A 41 0.95 5.11 5.67
N VAL A 42 0.47 5.06 6.92
CA VAL A 42 -0.60 5.95 7.41
C VAL A 42 -0.18 7.44 7.42
N PRO A 43 0.99 7.84 7.97
CA PRO A 43 1.49 9.22 7.85
C PRO A 43 1.61 9.71 6.41
N PHE A 44 2.08 8.86 5.48
CA PHE A 44 2.20 9.26 4.07
C PHE A 44 0.83 9.55 3.45
N VAL A 45 -0.16 8.70 3.72
CA VAL A 45 -1.53 8.89 3.21
C VAL A 45 -2.20 10.12 3.83
N PHE A 46 -1.96 10.37 5.11
CA PHE A 46 -2.40 11.59 5.77
C PHE A 46 -1.81 12.85 5.11
N LEU A 47 -0.51 12.84 4.79
CA LEU A 47 0.14 13.93 4.06
C LEU A 47 -0.44 14.10 2.65
N MET A 48 -0.64 13.01 1.90
CA MET A 48 -1.26 13.05 0.57
C MET A 48 -2.66 13.68 0.60
N ARG A 49 -3.45 13.38 1.64
CA ARG A 49 -4.78 13.97 1.86
C ARG A 49 -4.69 15.48 2.15
N ILE A 50 -3.68 15.94 2.89
CA ILE A 50 -3.47 17.38 3.14
C ILE A 50 -3.05 18.09 1.84
N PHE A 51 -2.08 17.55 1.11
CA PHE A 51 -1.55 18.17 -0.11
C PHE A 51 -2.56 18.21 -1.25
N SER A 52 -3.43 17.20 -1.36
CA SER A 52 -4.55 17.20 -2.31
C SER A 52 -5.69 18.15 -1.93
N ARG A 53 -5.67 18.72 -0.72
CA ARG A 53 -6.75 19.55 -0.16
C ARG A 53 -8.11 18.85 -0.14
N ALA A 54 -8.11 17.51 -0.07
CA ALA A 54 -9.35 16.75 0.02
C ALA A 54 -10.12 17.13 1.29
N PRO A 55 -11.46 17.17 1.28
CA PRO A 55 -12.24 17.52 2.47
C PRO A 55 -12.18 16.40 3.53
N LEU A 56 -12.50 16.71 4.79
CA LEU A 56 -12.55 15.69 5.86
C LEU A 56 -13.62 14.62 5.58
N THR A 57 -14.67 14.97 4.84
CA THR A 57 -15.73 14.05 4.42
C THR A 57 -15.23 12.91 3.51
N HIS A 58 -14.06 13.06 2.88
CA HIS A 58 -13.48 12.07 1.98
C HIS A 58 -12.52 11.10 2.68
N ILE A 59 -12.26 11.26 3.98
CA ILE A 59 -11.46 10.31 4.77
C ILE A 59 -11.93 8.85 4.61
N PRO A 60 -13.24 8.52 4.59
CA PRO A 60 -13.70 7.16 4.35
C PRO A 60 -13.24 6.58 3.00
N ILE A 61 -13.12 7.41 1.96
CA ILE A 61 -12.63 6.97 0.64
C ILE A 61 -11.15 6.62 0.73
N PHE A 62 -10.33 7.49 1.32
CA PHE A 62 -8.91 7.22 1.56
C PHE A 62 -8.71 5.96 2.40
N PHE A 63 -9.55 5.75 3.42
CA PHE A 63 -9.55 4.54 4.24
C PHE A 63 -9.83 3.29 3.39
N LEU A 64 -10.91 3.28 2.60
CA LEU A 64 -11.22 2.14 1.73
C LEU A 64 -10.09 1.84 0.74
N VAL A 65 -9.49 2.86 0.14
CA VAL A 65 -8.38 2.70 -0.81
C VAL A 65 -7.11 2.19 -0.13
N PHE A 66 -6.78 2.70 1.06
CA PHE A 66 -5.69 2.21 1.89
C PHE A 66 -5.82 0.71 2.18
N PHE A 67 -6.98 0.30 2.69
CA PHE A 67 -7.24 -1.11 3.02
C PHE A 67 -7.28 -1.98 1.77
N SER A 68 -7.81 -1.47 0.66
CA SER A 68 -7.82 -2.19 -0.61
C SER A 68 -6.40 -2.47 -1.12
N GLY A 69 -5.50 -1.49 -1.06
CA GLY A 69 -4.09 -1.66 -1.40
C GLY A 69 -3.38 -2.65 -0.47
N GLN A 70 -3.57 -2.52 0.85
CA GLN A 70 -2.99 -3.44 1.85
C GLN A 70 -3.49 -4.89 1.68
N PHE A 71 -4.76 -5.07 1.33
CA PHE A 71 -5.37 -6.37 1.12
C PHE A 71 -4.86 -7.00 -0.17
N LEU A 72 -4.89 -6.25 -1.29
CA LEU A 72 -4.43 -6.75 -2.57
C LEU A 72 -2.93 -7.06 -2.55
N GLY A 73 -2.12 -6.22 -1.90
CA GLY A 73 -0.70 -6.49 -1.64
C GLY A 73 -0.47 -7.83 -0.95
N GLY A 74 -1.25 -8.13 0.09
CA GLY A 74 -1.19 -9.42 0.78
C GLY A 74 -1.63 -10.60 -0.10
N LYS A 75 -2.63 -10.40 -0.96
CA LYS A 75 -3.07 -11.42 -1.93
C LYS A 75 -2.04 -11.68 -3.04
N ILE A 76 -1.27 -10.66 -3.43
CA ILE A 76 -0.15 -10.83 -4.37
C ILE A 76 0.92 -11.71 -3.72
N TRP A 77 1.25 -11.50 -2.44
CA TRP A 77 2.20 -12.36 -1.72
C TRP A 77 1.76 -13.82 -1.68
N GLU A 78 0.46 -14.10 -1.52
CA GLU A 78 -0.04 -15.48 -1.55
C GLU A 78 0.18 -16.18 -2.91
N ARG A 79 0.33 -15.42 -3.99
CA ARG A 79 0.50 -15.96 -5.36
C ARG A 79 1.96 -16.04 -5.81
N VAL A 80 2.77 -15.06 -5.43
CA VAL A 80 4.16 -14.90 -5.93
C VAL A 80 5.20 -14.71 -4.83
N GLY A 81 4.80 -14.86 -3.57
CA GLY A 81 5.60 -14.59 -2.37
C GLY A 81 6.78 -15.52 -2.17
N TYR A 82 7.99 -15.05 -2.49
CA TYR A 82 9.24 -15.74 -2.16
C TYR A 82 10.09 -14.97 -1.13
N SER A 83 9.94 -13.65 -1.03
CA SER A 83 10.64 -12.77 -0.09
C SER A 83 9.69 -11.77 0.59
N LYS A 84 10.26 -10.86 1.40
CA LYS A 84 9.53 -9.77 2.09
C LYS A 84 9.21 -8.59 1.18
N CYS A 85 9.89 -8.46 0.04
CA CYS A 85 9.81 -7.27 -0.82
C CYS A 85 9.13 -7.59 -2.15
N LEU A 86 7.99 -6.96 -2.39
CA LEU A 86 7.22 -7.12 -3.63
C LEU A 86 8.08 -6.84 -4.88
N VAL A 87 8.88 -5.77 -4.86
CA VAL A 87 9.71 -5.36 -6.01
C VAL A 87 10.75 -6.42 -6.33
N VAL A 88 11.39 -7.01 -5.31
CA VAL A 88 12.41 -8.04 -5.51
C VAL A 88 11.80 -9.29 -6.14
N ASP A 89 10.63 -9.72 -5.66
CA ASP A 89 9.98 -10.94 -6.16
C ASP A 89 9.44 -10.75 -7.57
N VAL A 90 8.85 -9.59 -7.88
CA VAL A 90 8.40 -9.26 -9.25
C VAL A 90 9.59 -9.22 -10.21
N VAL A 91 10.70 -8.59 -9.82
CA VAL A 91 11.92 -8.53 -10.66
C VAL A 91 12.54 -9.92 -10.85
N ARG A 92 12.58 -10.75 -9.81
CA ARG A 92 13.08 -12.13 -9.89
C ARG A 92 12.22 -12.98 -10.80
N GLN A 93 10.90 -12.88 -10.69
CA GLN A 93 9.97 -13.59 -11.54
C GLN A 93 10.12 -13.17 -13.00
N TRP A 94 10.26 -11.87 -13.27
CA TRP A 94 10.47 -11.37 -14.64
C TRP A 94 11.80 -11.87 -15.25
N LYS A 95 12.87 -11.92 -14.45
CA LYS A 95 14.17 -12.48 -14.86
C LYS A 95 14.22 -14.00 -14.98
N GLY A 96 13.27 -14.73 -14.38
CA GLY A 96 13.20 -16.20 -14.44
C GLY A 96 12.23 -16.73 -15.51
N VAL A 97 11.48 -15.85 -16.16
CA VAL A 97 10.55 -16.16 -17.26
C VAL A 97 11.19 -15.93 -18.64
N PHE A 98 12.31 -15.21 -18.71
CA PHE A 98 13.19 -15.08 -19.87
C PHE A 98 14.51 -15.81 -19.60
#